data_AF-A0A9D6IAE0-F1
#
_entry.id   AF-A0A9D6IAE0-F1
#
_cell.length_a   1.000
_cell.length_b   1.000
_cell.length_c   1.000
_cell.angle_alpha   90.00
_cell.angle_beta   90.00
_cell.angle_gamma   90.00
#
_symmetry.space_group_name_H-M   'P 1'
#
loop_
_entity.id
_entity.type
_entity.pdbx_description
1 polymer ?
#
loop_
_entity_poly.entity_id
_entity_poly.type
_entity_poly.pdbx_seq_one_letter_code
_entity_poly.pdbx_strand_id
1 'polypeptide(L)' 'MTPENFNIYWLLPFVVIDLLFKGIALWRAARHNQRNWFIALLILNSAGILPIIYLTLFERKDAKQ' A
#
# COMPACT_ATOMS: atom_id res chain seq x y z
N MET A 1 22.87 -29.63 -8.20
CA MET A 1 21.71 -28.73 -8.14
C MET A 1 20.61 -29.41 -7.30
N THR A 2 20.66 -29.26 -5.99
CA THR A 2 19.51 -29.59 -5.13
C THR A 2 18.71 -28.30 -4.98
N PRO A 3 17.40 -28.27 -5.28
CA PRO A 3 16.60 -27.07 -5.06
C PRO A 3 16.47 -26.90 -3.55
N GLU A 4 17.35 -26.09 -2.96
CA GLU A 4 17.28 -25.75 -1.55
C GLU A 4 15.92 -25.11 -1.24
N ASN A 5 15.31 -25.64 -0.18
CA ASN A 5 13.99 -25.32 0.35
C ASN A 5 13.77 -23.80 0.39
N PHE A 6 13.00 -23.25 -0.56
CA PHE A 6 12.61 -21.85 -0.53
C PHE A 6 11.71 -21.62 0.70
N ASN A 7 12.33 -21.18 1.78
CA ASN A 7 11.67 -21.08 3.07
C ASN A 7 10.80 -19.82 3.10
N ILE A 8 9.51 -19.98 3.39
CA ILE A 8 8.50 -18.92 3.36
C ILE A 8 8.86 -17.71 4.26
N TYR A 9 9.68 -17.92 5.29
CA TYR A 9 10.15 -16.86 6.19
C TYR A 9 10.92 -15.75 5.46
N TRP A 10 11.50 -15.99 4.29
CA TRP A 10 12.14 -14.95 3.48
C TRP A 10 11.15 -13.91 2.92
N LEU A 11 9.87 -14.25 2.80
CA LEU A 11 8.82 -13.33 2.34
C LEU A 11 8.20 -12.48 3.46
N LEU A 12 8.46 -12.83 4.72
CA LEU A 12 7.90 -12.16 5.88
C LEU A 12 8.19 -10.64 5.92
N PRO A 13 9.42 -10.15 5.67
CA PRO A 13 9.68 -8.70 5.61
C PRO A 13 8.94 -8.01 4.45
N PHE A 14 8.77 -8.67 3.30
CA PHE A 14 8.01 -8.12 2.18
C PHE A 14 6.53 -7.91 2.53
N VAL A 15 5.92 -8.86 3.24
CA VAL A 15 4.52 -8.75 3.69
C VAL A 15 4.35 -7.60 4.70
N VAL A 16 5.30 -7.43 5.63
CA VAL A 16 5.26 -6.34 6.61
C VAL A 16 5.36 -4.98 5.91
N ILE A 17 6.27 -4.84 4.95
CA ILE A 17 6.43 -3.60 4.17
C ILE A 17 5.18 -3.28 3.35
N ASP A 18 4.56 -4.27 2.70
CA ASP A 18 3.30 -4.07 1.97
C ASP A 18 2.17 -3.59 2.90
N LEU A 19 2.05 -4.19 4.08
CA LEU A 19 1.07 -3.79 5.08
C LEU A 19 1.30 -2.36 5.59
N LEU A 20 2.56 -1.97 5.81
CA LEU A 20 2.91 -0.61 6.25
C LEU A 20 2.52 0.42 5.19
N PHE A 21 2.86 0.20 3.91
CA PHE A 21 2.46 1.11 2.83
C PHE A 21 0.93 1.17 2.67
N LYS A 22 0.24 0.04 2.77
CA LYS A 22 -1.23 -0.02 2.71
C LYS A 22 -1.87 0.73 3.89
N GLY A 23 -1.33 0.56 5.10
CA GLY A 23 -1.77 1.26 6.30
C GLY A 23 -1.59 2.78 6.20
N ILE A 24 -0.44 3.25 5.70
CA ILE A 24 -0.17 4.68 5.50
C ILE A 24 -1.13 5.28 4.46
N ALA A 25 -1.35 4.59 3.34
CA ALA A 25 -2.29 5.04 2.32
C ALA A 25 -3.72 5.13 2.85
N LEU A 26 -4.18 4.13 3.60
CA LEU A 26 -5.49 4.14 4.26
C LEU A 26 -5.61 5.24 5.31
N TRP A 27 -4.59 5.46 6.14
CA TRP A 27 -4.58 6.51 7.16
C TRP A 27 -4.70 7.91 6.53
N ARG A 28 -3.95 8.15 5.45
CA ARG A 28 -4.04 9.41 4.70
C ARG A 28 -5.40 9.55 4.01
N ALA A 29 -5.94 8.49 3.42
CA ALA A 29 -7.29 8.51 2.82
C ALA A 29 -8.38 8.84 3.86
N ALA A 30 -8.30 8.26 5.05
CA ALA A 30 -9.20 8.57 6.15
C ALA A 30 -9.07 10.03 6.62
N ARG A 31 -7.84 10.53 6.80
CA ARG A 31 -7.59 11.91 7.27
C ARG A 31 -8.07 12.97 6.28
N HIS A 32 -7.95 12.73 4.98
CA HIS A 32 -8.40 13.66 3.94
C HIS A 32 -9.87 13.45 3.52
N ASN A 33 -10.65 12.67 4.30
CA ASN A 33 -12.05 12.32 4.04
C ASN A 33 -12.30 11.73 2.63
N GLN A 34 -11.31 11.01 2.11
CA GLN A 34 -11.29 10.41 0.78
C GLN A 34 -12.06 9.08 0.78
N ARG A 35 -13.38 9.11 1.05
CA ARG A 35 -14.19 7.90 1.26
C ARG A 35 -14.05 6.87 0.12
N ASN A 36 -14.05 7.33 -1.13
CA ASN A 36 -13.93 6.44 -2.30
C ASN A 36 -12.55 5.74 -2.35
N TRP A 37 -11.46 6.48 -2.05
CA TRP A 37 -10.12 5.90 -2.02
C TRP A 37 -9.89 5.01 -0.82
N PHE A 38 -10.48 5.33 0.34
CA PHE A 38 -10.45 4.47 1.51
C PHE A 38 -11.10 3.11 1.21
N ILE A 39 -12.29 3.10 0.60
CA ILE A 39 -12.98 1.86 0.22
C ILE A 39 -12.18 1.11 -0.86
N ALA A 40 -11.63 1.81 -1.86
CA ALA A 40 -10.81 1.19 -2.90
C ALA A 40 -9.55 0.52 -2.31
N LEU A 41 -8.83 1.19 -1.41
CA LEU A 41 -7.63 0.65 -0.74
C LEU A 41 -7.95 -0.50 0.21
N LEU A 42 -9.16 -0.54 0.79
CA LEU A 42 -9.62 -1.58 1.70
C LEU A 42 -10.03 -2.86 0.95
N ILE A 43 -10.77 -2.71 -0.16
CA ILE A 43 -11.33 -3.84 -0.92
C ILE A 43 -10.34 -4.39 -1.94
N LEU A 44 -9.54 -3.51 -2.57
CA LEU A 44 -8.64 -3.91 -3.66
C LEU A 44 -7.27 -4.33 -3.12
N ASN A 45 -7.07 -5.65 -2.99
CA ASN A 45 -5.80 -6.23 -2.55
C ASN A 45 -4.75 -6.19 -3.69
N SER A 46 -4.17 -5.01 -3.92
CA SER A 46 -3.46 -4.65 -5.15
C SER A 46 -1.93 -4.71 -5.04
N ALA A 47 -1.39 -5.52 -4.12
CA ALA A 47 0.07 -5.74 -3.94
C ALA A 47 0.89 -4.43 -4.02
N GLY A 48 0.47 -3.40 -3.26
CA GLY A 48 1.17 -2.11 -3.21
C GLY A 48 0.92 -1.14 -4.37
N ILE A 49 0.32 -1.55 -5.50
CA ILE A 49 0.13 -0.69 -6.69
C ILE A 49 -0.87 0.45 -6.42
N LEU A 50 -2.05 0.15 -5.88
CA LEU A 50 -3.07 1.16 -5.60
C LEU A 50 -2.62 2.19 -4.54
N PRO A 51 -1.91 1.81 -3.46
CA PRO A 51 -1.24 2.75 -2.57
C PRO A 51 -0.30 3.73 -3.28
N ILE A 52 0.50 3.27 -4.23
CA ILE A 52 1.45 4.13 -4.98
C ILE A 52 0.68 5.12 -5.88
N ILE A 53 -0.38 4.66 -6.56
CA ILE A 53 -1.24 5.53 -7.37
C ILE A 53 -1.92 6.59 -6.48
N TYR A 54 -2.40 6.20 -5.30
CA TYR A 54 -2.98 7.14 -4.35
C TYR A 54 -1.94 8.17 -3.89
N LEU A 55 -0.77 7.75 -3.42
CA LEU A 55 0.27 8.66 -2.95
C LEU A 55 0.71 9.65 -4.03
N THR A 56 0.93 9.19 -5.27
CA THR A 56 1.37 10.06 -6.39
C THR A 56 0.29 11.04 -6.85
N LEU A 57 -0.99 10.66 -6.84
CA LEU A 57 -2.10 11.58 -7.16
C LEU A 57 -2.34 12.61 -6.04
N PHE A 58 -2.08 12.25 -4.78
CA PHE A 58 -2.31 13.13 -3.63
C PHE A 58 -1.15 14.06 -3.32
N GLU A 59 0.10 13.64 -3.50
CA GLU A 59 1.27 14.54 -3.35
C GLU A 59 1.21 15.74 -4.29
N ARG A 60 0.63 15.60 -5.48
CA ARG A 60 0.47 16.71 -6.44
C ARG A 60 -0.60 17.73 -6.05
N LYS A 61 -1.52 17.37 -5.14
CA LYS A 61 -2.56 18.29 -4.64
C LYS A 61 -2.07 19.14 -3.48
N ASP A 62 -1.17 18.60 -2.64
CA ASP A 62 -0.61 19.33 -1.51
C ASP A 62 0.47 20.34 -1.95
N ALA A 63 1.20 20.09 -3.06
CA ALA A 63 2.20 21.02 -3.60
C ALA A 63 1.62 22.28 -4.28
N LYS A 64 0.29 22.44 -4.29
CA LYS A 64 -0.40 23.56 -4.95
C LYS A 64 -1.39 24.30 -4.04
N GLN A 65 -1.34 24.05 -2.73
CA GLN A 65 -2.09 24.82 -1.73
C GLN A 65 -1.20 25.89 -1.10
#